data_AF-A0A528V3R8-F1
#
_entry.id   AF-A0A528V3R8-F1
#
_cell.length_a   1.000
_cell.length_b   1.000
_cell.length_c   1.000
_cell.angle_alpha   90.00
_cell.angle_beta   90.00
_cell.angle_gamma   90.00
#
_symmetry.space_group_name_H-M   'P 1'
#
loop_
_entity.id
_entity.type
_entity.pdbx_description
1 polymer ?
#
loop_
_entity_poly.entity_id
_entity_poly.type
_entity_poly.pdbx_seq_one_letter_code
_entity_poly.pdbx_strand_id
1 'polypeptide(L)'
;RITAVIPYFGYARQDRRASGRTPISAKLVANMITRAGVDRVLTLDLHAGQIQGFFDIPTDNLFSVPVMARDVKAKYKRLANVMVVSPDVGGVVRARA
;
A
#
# COMPACT_ATOMS: atom_id res chain seq x y z
N ARG A 1 14.85 -9.88 17.54
CA ARG A 1 13.80 -9.76 16.51
C ARG A 1 13.24 -8.34 16.53
N ILE A 2 13.30 -7.60 15.42
CA ILE A 2 12.85 -6.22 15.25
C ILE A 2 11.80 -6.19 14.14
N THR A 3 10.65 -5.59 14.41
CA THR A 3 9.59 -5.36 13.40
C THR A 3 9.43 -3.88 13.16
N ALA A 4 9.57 -3.44 11.92
CA ALA A 4 9.24 -2.09 11.52
C ALA A 4 7.74 -1.99 11.25
N VAL A 5 7.03 -1.23 12.07
CA VAL A 5 5.62 -0.88 11.84
C VAL A 5 5.59 0.45 11.10
N ILE A 6 5.21 0.42 9.83
CA ILE A 6 5.28 1.55 8.90
C ILE A 6 3.87 1.77 8.32
N PRO A 7 2.99 2.52 9.00
CA PRO A 7 1.62 2.73 8.53
C PRO A 7 1.54 3.38 7.14
N TYR A 8 2.53 4.19 6.79
CA TYR A 8 2.65 4.80 5.47
C TYR A 8 4.04 4.53 4.91
N PHE A 9 4.13 3.64 3.91
CA PHE A 9 5.39 3.33 3.26
C PHE A 9 5.81 4.47 2.32
N GLY A 10 6.76 5.27 2.77
CA GLY A 10 7.34 6.35 1.98
C GLY A 10 7.90 5.85 0.64
N TYR A 11 7.87 6.70 -0.39
CA TYR A 11 8.30 6.37 -1.75
C TYR A 11 7.53 5.23 -2.44
N ALA A 12 6.42 4.73 -1.89
CA ALA A 12 5.63 3.65 -2.49
C ALA A 12 5.15 3.95 -3.93
N ARG A 13 5.00 5.22 -4.32
CA ARG A 13 4.64 5.62 -5.70
C ARG A 13 5.81 5.57 -6.70
N GLN A 14 7.02 5.30 -6.22
CA GLN A 14 8.24 5.12 -7.01
C GLN A 14 8.68 3.64 -6.99
N ASP A 15 7.71 2.75 -7.23
CA ASP A 15 7.81 1.28 -7.25
C ASP A 15 8.19 0.71 -8.62
N ARG A 16 8.23 1.53 -9.65
CA ARG A 16 8.69 1.16 -10.99
C ARG A 16 9.40 2.32 -11.66
N ARG A 17 10.11 2.02 -12.75
CA ARG A 17 10.65 3.06 -13.63
C ARG A 17 9.51 3.67 -14.42
N ALA A 18 9.16 4.91 -14.10
CA ALA A 18 8.14 5.65 -14.85
C ALA A 18 8.66 6.09 -16.24
N SER A 19 9.97 6.34 -16.35
CA SER A 19 10.64 6.68 -17.60
C SER A 19 12.11 6.20 -17.60
N GLY A 20 12.81 6.46 -18.70
CA GLY A 20 14.23 6.16 -18.80
C GLY A 20 15.03 6.85 -17.69
N ARG A 21 15.96 6.12 -17.07
CA ARG A 21 16.89 6.60 -16.02
C ARG A 21 16.24 7.13 -14.72
N THR A 22 14.98 6.82 -14.43
CA THR A 22 14.40 7.09 -13.10
C THR A 22 14.70 5.97 -12.09
N PRO A 23 14.85 6.27 -10.80
CA PRO A 23 15.09 5.26 -9.76
C PRO A 23 13.83 4.43 -9.46
N ILE A 24 14.03 3.29 -8.79
CA ILE A 24 12.96 2.54 -8.08
C ILE A 24 13.21 2.77 -6.58
N SER A 25 12.84 3.95 -6.09
CA SER A 25 13.16 4.37 -4.73
C SER A 25 12.47 3.50 -3.67
N ALA A 26 11.30 2.95 -3.96
CA ALA A 26 10.64 1.99 -3.06
C ALA A 26 11.52 0.75 -2.77
N LYS A 27 12.21 0.22 -3.79
CA LYS A 27 13.17 -0.90 -3.61
C LYS A 27 14.39 -0.47 -2.81
N LEU A 28 14.92 0.73 -3.06
CA LEU A 28 16.03 1.28 -2.28
C LEU A 28 15.66 1.40 -0.80
N VAL A 29 14.49 1.96 -0.49
CA VAL A 29 13.98 2.09 0.89
C VAL A 29 13.78 0.72 1.54
N ALA A 30 13.20 -0.25 0.82
CA ALA A 30 13.05 -1.62 1.32
C ALA A 30 14.41 -2.26 1.65
N ASN A 31 15.41 -2.06 0.79
CA ASN A 31 16.78 -2.52 1.04
C ASN A 31 17.40 -1.85 2.27
N MET A 32 17.24 -0.52 2.43
CA MET A 32 17.78 0.18 3.60
C MET A 32 17.15 -0.32 4.90
N ILE A 33 15.82 -0.51 4.94
CA ILE A 33 15.10 -1.07 6.10
C ILE A 33 15.63 -2.47 6.43
N THR A 34 15.72 -3.34 5.41
CA THR A 34 16.22 -4.72 5.60
C THR A 34 17.68 -4.71 6.09
N ARG A 35 18.54 -3.87 5.50
CA ARG A 35 19.97 -3.77 5.87
C ARG A 35 20.21 -3.12 7.23
N ALA A 36 19.27 -2.31 7.72
CA ALA A 36 19.31 -1.78 9.08
C ALA A 36 19.06 -2.85 10.17
N GLY A 37 18.76 -4.10 9.78
CA GLY A 37 18.57 -5.22 10.72
C GLY A 37 17.11 -5.48 11.10
N VAL A 38 16.16 -5.04 10.28
CA VAL A 38 14.74 -5.33 10.49
C VAL A 38 14.42 -6.76 10.04
N ASP A 39 13.72 -7.52 10.88
CA ASP A 39 13.36 -8.93 10.62
C ASP A 39 11.96 -9.10 10.00
N ARG A 40 11.10 -8.07 10.09
CA ARG A 40 9.74 -8.07 9.53
C ARG A 40 9.24 -6.64 9.32
N VAL A 41 8.41 -6.44 8.32
CA VAL A 41 7.66 -5.20 8.10
C VAL A 41 6.16 -5.42 8.28
N LEU A 42 5.50 -4.50 8.96
CA LEU A 42 4.05 -4.38 9.00
C LEU A 42 3.67 -3.03 8.42
N THR A 43 2.86 -3.01 7.37
CA THR A 43 2.45 -1.80 6.65
C THR A 43 0.96 -1.81 6.36
N LEU A 44 0.43 -0.69 5.87
CA LEU A 44 -0.99 -0.53 5.52
C LEU A 44 -1.10 0.03 4.09
N ASP A 45 -1.97 -0.58 3.28
CA ASP A 45 -2.36 -0.15 1.94
C ASP A 45 -1.20 0.31 1.04
N LEU A 46 -0.24 -0.60 0.79
CA LEU A 46 0.82 -0.35 -0.18
C LEU A 46 0.25 0.13 -1.52
N HIS A 47 0.91 1.13 -2.11
CA HIS A 47 0.52 1.71 -3.40
C HIS A 47 0.34 0.63 -4.47
N ALA A 48 1.29 -0.31 -4.52
CA ALA A 48 1.28 -1.49 -5.36
C ALA A 48 1.62 -2.73 -4.52
N GLY A 49 0.85 -3.81 -4.67
CA GLY A 49 1.05 -5.04 -3.89
C GLY A 49 2.41 -5.71 -4.14
N GLN A 50 3.01 -5.46 -5.31
CA GLN A 50 4.33 -5.95 -5.73
C GLN A 50 5.47 -5.43 -4.84
N ILE A 51 5.27 -4.31 -4.13
CA ILE A 51 6.27 -3.76 -3.20
C ILE A 51 6.63 -4.78 -2.10
N GLN A 52 5.74 -5.70 -1.74
CA GLN A 52 6.08 -6.79 -0.81
C GLN A 52 7.25 -7.64 -1.32
N GLY A 53 7.38 -7.83 -2.64
CA GLY A 53 8.49 -8.53 -3.27
C GLY A 53 9.81 -7.73 -3.31
N PHE A 54 9.83 -6.48 -2.81
CA PHE A 54 11.07 -5.73 -2.62
C PHE A 54 11.78 -6.10 -1.33
N PHE A 55 11.06 -6.68 -0.37
CA PHE A 55 11.61 -7.16 0.89
C PHE A 55 11.96 -8.64 0.78
N ASP A 56 13.16 -9.00 1.21
CA ASP A 56 13.58 -10.41 1.38
C ASP A 56 13.19 -10.96 2.76
N ILE A 57 12.43 -10.18 3.53
CA ILE A 57 11.93 -10.49 4.88
C ILE A 57 10.40 -10.51 4.87
N PRO A 58 9.74 -11.23 5.81
CA PRO A 58 8.29 -11.25 5.92
C PRO A 58 7.71 -9.82 5.99
N THR A 59 6.75 -9.55 5.11
CA THR A 59 6.09 -8.25 5.00
C THR A 59 4.59 -8.46 5.05
N ASP A 60 3.95 -7.91 6.07
CA ASP A 60 2.51 -7.96 6.26
C ASP A 60 1.90 -6.64 5.76
N ASN A 61 1.14 -6.68 4.67
CA ASN A 61 0.38 -5.53 4.17
C ASN A 61 -1.09 -5.62 4.61
N LEU A 62 -1.48 -4.79 5.57
CA LEU A 62 -2.87 -4.65 6.02
C LEU A 62 -3.68 -3.82 5.02
N PHE A 63 -5.01 -3.94 5.10
CA PHE A 63 -5.95 -3.21 4.25
C PHE A 63 -6.93 -2.39 5.09
N SER A 64 -7.09 -1.10 4.77
CA SER A 64 -8.06 -0.23 5.47
C SER A 64 -9.49 -0.35 4.95
N VAL A 65 -9.70 -0.99 3.79
CA VAL A 65 -11.02 -1.11 3.12
C VAL A 65 -12.15 -1.55 4.07
N PRO A 66 -12.00 -2.56 4.94
CA PRO A 66 -13.08 -2.95 5.86
C PRO A 66 -13.48 -1.83 6.82
N VAL A 67 -12.53 -1.02 7.28
CA VAL A 67 -12.77 0.13 8.17
C VAL A 67 -13.49 1.25 7.41
N MET A 68 -13.03 1.56 6.20
CA MET A 68 -13.66 2.58 5.35
C MET A 68 -15.07 2.16 4.93
N ALA A 69 -15.27 0.90 4.53
CA ALA A 69 -16.57 0.38 4.14
C ALA A 69 -17.57 0.42 5.30
N ARG A 70 -17.13 0.11 6.53
CA ARG A 70 -17.96 0.24 7.73
C ARG A 70 -18.36 1.69 7.99
N ASP A 71 -17.43 2.63 7.85
CA ASP A 71 -17.70 4.06 8.01
C ASP A 71 -18.71 4.58 6.97
N VAL A 72 -18.54 4.21 5.69
CA VAL A 72 -19.49 4.53 4.61
C VAL A 72 -20.88 3.95 4.91
N LYS A 73 -20.97 2.68 5.31
CA LYS A 73 -22.24 2.04 5.66
C LYS A 73 -22.95 2.70 6.85
N ALA A 74 -22.19 3.22 7.81
CA ALA A 74 -22.75 3.94 8.96
C ALA A 74 -23.24 5.36 8.58
N LYS A 75 -22.56 6.04 7.65
CA LYS A 75 -22.90 7.41 7.23
C LYS A 75 -24.02 7.49 6.20
N TYR A 76 -24.10 6.54 5.28
CA TYR A 76 -25.04 6.59 4.14
C TYR A 76 -26.19 5.58 4.32
N LYS A 77 -27.40 6.10 4.64
CA LYS A 77 -28.60 5.27 4.85
C LYS A 77 -29.15 4.60 3.57
N ARG A 78 -28.89 5.18 2.40
CA ARG A 78 -29.37 4.69 1.09
C ARG A 78 -28.19 4.24 0.23
N LEU A 79 -27.61 3.08 0.54
CA LEU A 79 -26.44 2.54 -0.16
C LEU A 79 -26.68 2.32 -1.66
N ALA A 80 -27.93 2.08 -2.09
CA ALA A 80 -28.29 1.96 -3.50
C ALA A 80 -27.97 3.21 -4.34
N ASN A 81 -27.83 4.38 -3.70
CA ASN A 81 -27.49 5.64 -4.36
C ASN A 81 -26.01 6.01 -4.20
N VAL A 82 -25.19 5.15 -3.60
CA VAL A 82 -23.76 5.41 -3.36
C VAL A 82 -22.96 4.80 -4.50
N MET A 83 -22.05 5.60 -5.08
CA MET A 83 -21.13 5.16 -6.11
C MET A 83 -19.70 5.34 -5.65
N VAL A 84 -18.89 4.27 -5.72
CA VAL A 84 -17.45 4.33 -5.49
C VAL A 84 -16.78 4.66 -6.82
N VAL A 85 -16.02 5.74 -6.86
CA VAL A 85 -15.34 6.23 -8.06
C VAL A 85 -13.84 6.12 -7.87
N SER A 86 -13.16 5.56 -8.87
CA SER A 86 -11.70 5.62 -8.93
C SER A 86 -11.26 6.92 -9.61
N PRO A 87 -10.29 7.67 -9.03
CA PRO A 87 -9.80 8.91 -9.65
C PRO A 87 -8.91 8.65 -10.88
N ASP A 88 -8.38 7.44 -11.02
CA ASP A 88 -7.54 7.02 -12.15
C ASP A 88 -7.69 5.51 -12.42
N VAL A 89 -7.05 5.02 -13.48
CA VAL A 89 -7.09 3.59 -13.87
C VAL A 89 -6.41 2.70 -12.82
N GLY A 90 -5.36 3.17 -12.15
CA GLY A 90 -4.62 2.40 -11.14
C GLY A 90 -5.42 2.11 -9.87
N GLY A 91 -6.39 2.97 -9.54
CA GLY A 91 -7.30 2.78 -8.41
C GLY A 91 -8.50 1.86 -8.69
N VAL A 92 -8.76 1.48 -9.94
CA VAL A 92 -10.00 0.78 -10.33
C VAL A 92 -10.19 -0.54 -9.56
N VAL A 93 -9.13 -1.31 -9.38
CA VAL A 93 -9.19 -2.58 -8.63
C VAL A 93 -9.60 -2.32 -7.18
N ARG A 94 -9.07 -1.27 -6.55
CA ARG A 94 -9.39 -0.89 -5.17
C ARG A 94 -10.81 -0.37 -5.03
N ALA A 95 -11.31 0.36 -6.03
CA ALA A 95 -12.68 0.87 -6.05
C ALA A 95 -13.73 -0.23 -6.25
N ARG A 96 -13.35 -1.36 -6.88
CA ARG A 96 -14.23 -2.50 -7.15
C ARG A 96 -14.21 -3.57 -6.05
N ALA A 97 -13.14 -3.65 -5.27
CA ALA A 97 -12.94 -4.64 -4.20
C ALA A 97 -13.87 -4.37 -3.00
#